data_AF-A0A8F0FM87-F1
#
_entry.id   AF-A0A8F0FM87-F1
#
_cell.length_a   1.000
_cell.length_b   1.000
_cell.length_c   1.000
_cell.angle_alpha   90.00
_cell.angle_beta   90.00
_cell.angle_gamma   90.00
#
_symmetry.space_group_name_H-M   'P 1'
#
loop_
_entity.id
_entity.type
_entity.pdbx_description
1 polymer ?
#
loop_
_entity_poly.entity_id
_entity_poly.type
_entity_poly.pdbx_seq_one_letter_code
_entity_poly.pdbx_strand_id
1 'polypeptide(L)' 'MPRSLKKNPFVANHLLRKINMLNTKAEKEIIITWSRASTIIPTMIGHTIELN' A
#
# COMPACT_ATOMS: atom_id res chain seq x y z
N MET A 1 -12.11 8.58 8.20
CA MET A 1 -11.91 10.01 7.86
C MET A 1 -11.91 10.15 6.34
N PRO A 2 -12.90 10.82 5.74
CA PRO A 2 -12.87 11.10 4.31
C PRO A 2 -11.74 12.07 3.99
N ARG A 3 -10.88 11.73 3.01
CA ARG A 3 -9.86 12.65 2.49
C ARG A 3 -10.44 13.49 1.35
N SER A 4 -9.89 14.68 1.16
CA SER A 4 -10.25 15.55 0.03
C SER A 4 -9.91 14.87 -1.30
N LEU A 5 -10.89 14.81 -2.20
CA LEU A 5 -10.73 14.25 -3.56
C LEU A 5 -9.79 15.08 -4.44
N LYS A 6 -9.58 16.37 -4.10
CA LYS A 6 -8.67 17.25 -4.85
C LYS A 6 -7.19 16.95 -4.57
N LYS A 7 -6.89 16.24 -3.47
CA LYS A 7 -5.52 15.89 -3.09
C LYS A 7 -5.19 14.48 -3.55
N ASN A 8 -3.93 14.27 -3.95
CA ASN A 8 -3.45 12.94 -4.32
C ASN A 8 -3.67 11.93 -3.18
N PRO A 9 -3.87 10.65 -3.51
CA PRO A 9 -3.97 9.61 -2.50
C PRO A 9 -2.68 9.56 -1.67
N PHE A 10 -2.82 9.59 -0.35
CA PHE A 10 -1.71 9.38 0.55
C PHE A 10 -1.39 7.88 0.64
N VAL A 11 -0.11 7.54 0.51
CA VAL A 11 0.43 6.21 0.75
C VAL A 11 1.71 6.39 1.54
N ALA A 12 1.89 5.64 2.63
CA ALA A 12 3.11 5.73 3.40
C ALA A 12 4.33 5.23 2.60
N ASN A 13 5.44 5.96 2.69
CA ASN A 13 6.65 5.66 1.92
C ASN A 13 7.19 4.25 2.14
N HIS A 14 7.13 3.74 3.37
CA HIS A 14 7.59 2.38 3.70
C HIS A 14 6.72 1.30 3.03
N LEU A 15 5.40 1.52 2.99
CA LEU A 15 4.44 0.61 2.36
C LEU A 15 4.67 0.59 0.85
N LEU A 16 4.79 1.78 0.24
CA LEU A 16 5.05 1.94 -1.19
C LEU A 16 6.37 1.26 -1.60
N ARG A 17 7.44 1.43 -0.82
CA ARG A 17 8.73 0.80 -1.10
C ARG A 17 8.64 -0.73 -1.08
N LYS A 18 7.92 -1.29 -0.10
CA LYS A 18 7.76 -2.75 0.04
C LYS A 18 6.95 -3.33 -1.12
N ILE A 19 5.86 -2.68 -1.52
CA ILE A 19 5.04 -3.09 -2.67
C ILE A 19 5.85 -3.04 -3.97
N ASN A 20 6.61 -1.96 -4.21
CA ASN A 20 7.43 -1.85 -5.42
C ASN A 20 8.47 -2.98 -5.50
N MET A 21 9.10 -3.31 -4.38
CA MET A 21 10.04 -4.43 -4.31
C MET A 21 9.38 -5.78 -4.60
N LEU A 22 8.21 -6.05 -4.02
CA LEU A 22 7.47 -7.31 -4.27
C LEU A 22 6.97 -7.39 -5.72
N ASN A 23 6.52 -6.27 -6.29
CA ASN A 23 6.14 -6.20 -7.70
C ASN A 23 7.33 -6.48 -8.63
N THR A 24 8.52 -5.94 -8.34
CA THR A 24 9.71 -6.23 -9.15
C THR A 24 10.14 -7.69 -9.09
N LYS A 25 9.83 -8.39 -7.99
CA LYS A 25 10.11 -9.83 -7.82
C LYS A 25 8.98 -10.74 -8.29
N ALA A 26 7.81 -10.19 -8.64
CA ALA A 26 6.58 -10.94 -8.92
C ALA A 26 6.15 -11.89 -7.77
N GLU A 27 6.49 -11.54 -6.53
CA GLU A 27 6.16 -12.31 -5.32
C GLU A 27 4.89 -11.76 -4.65
N LYS A 28 4.07 -12.66 -4.09
CA LYS A 28 2.85 -12.32 -3.35
C LYS A 28 3.01 -12.77 -1.91
N GLU A 29 3.50 -11.87 -1.06
CA GLU A 29 3.69 -12.09 0.37
C GLU A 29 2.66 -11.33 1.20
N ILE A 30 2.51 -11.71 2.46
CA ILE A 30 1.69 -10.98 3.43
C ILE A 30 2.47 -9.73 3.88
N ILE A 31 1.90 -8.55 3.61
CA ILE A 31 2.48 -7.26 3.97
C ILE A 31 1.85 -6.78 5.27
N ILE A 32 2.59 -6.91 6.36
CA ILE A 32 2.22 -6.30 7.65
C ILE A 32 2.52 -4.80 7.60
N THR A 33 1.53 -3.96 7.91
CA THR A 33 1.69 -2.51 8.02
C THR A 33 0.86 -1.92 9.16
N TRP A 34 1.42 -0.91 9.82
CA TRP A 34 0.72 -0.08 10.81
C TRP A 34 0.03 1.14 10.17
N SER A 35 0.21 1.34 8.86
CA SER A 35 -0.27 2.55 8.18
C SER A 35 -1.73 2.45 7.76
N ARG A 36 -2.63 2.66 8.72
CA ARG A 36 -4.09 2.69 8.49
C ARG A 36 -4.55 3.89 7.65
N ALA A 37 -3.70 4.90 7.45
CA ALA A 37 -4.02 6.11 6.69
C ALA A 37 -3.79 5.98 5.18
N SER A 38 -3.10 4.93 4.72
CA SER A 38 -2.75 4.72 3.31
C SER A 38 -3.97 4.35 2.45
N THR A 39 -4.05 4.92 1.25
CA THR A 39 -5.05 4.54 0.24
C THR A 39 -4.55 3.36 -0.58
N ILE A 40 -5.43 2.41 -0.88
CA ILE A 40 -5.14 1.33 -1.82
C ILE A 40 -4.99 1.92 -3.23
N ILE A 41 -3.85 1.64 -3.87
CA ILE A 41 -3.53 2.06 -5.24
C ILE A 41 -3.44 0.84 -6.17
N PRO A 42 -3.58 1.01 -7.50
CA PRO A 42 -3.60 -0.12 -8.44
C PRO A 42 -2.38 -1.06 -8.37
N THR A 43 -1.21 -0.55 -7.97
CA THR A 43 0.01 -1.36 -7.83
C THR A 43 -0.04 -2.34 -6.64
N MET A 44 -1.05 -2.24 -5.77
CA MET A 44 -1.27 -3.15 -4.64
C MET A 44 -2.13 -4.37 -5.00
N ILE A 45 -2.63 -4.45 -6.24
CA ILE A 45 -3.51 -5.56 -6.66
C ILE A 45 -2.77 -6.89 -6.57
N GLY A 46 -3.38 -7.87 -5.88
CA GLY A 46 -2.83 -9.20 -5.70
C GLY A 46 -1.93 -9.37 -4.47
N HIS A 47 -1.69 -8.32 -3.69
CA HIS A 47 -1.00 -8.39 -2.40
C HIS A 47 -1.99 -8.55 -1.24
N THR A 48 -1.63 -9.38 -0.26
CA THR A 48 -2.40 -9.50 0.99
C THR A 48 -1.81 -8.51 2.00
N ILE A 49 -2.62 -7.56 2.45
CA ILE A 49 -2.19 -6.53 3.40
C ILE A 49 -2.82 -6.82 4.76
N GLU A 50 -1.98 -7.02 5.75
CA GLU A 50 -2.39 -7.18 7.14
C GLU A 50 -2.17 -5.85 7.89
N LEU A 51 -3.25 -5.35 8.49
CA LEU A 51 -3.21 -4.16 9.33
C LEU A 51 -3.00 -4.61 10.78
N ASN A 52 -1.91 -4.15 11.38
CA ASN A 52 -1.65 -4.30 12.82
C ASN A 52 -1.98 -3.00 13.56
#